data_AF-A0A7Z9WNH9-F1
#
_entry.id   AF-A0A7Z9WNH9-F1
#
_cell.length_a   1.000
_cell.length_b   1.000
_cell.length_c   1.000
_cell.angle_alpha   90.00
_cell.angle_beta   90.00
_cell.angle_gamma   90.00
#
_symmetry.space_group_name_H-M   'P 1'
#
loop_
_entity.id
_entity.type
_entity.pdbx_description
1 polymer ?
#
loop_
_entity_poly.entity_id
_entity_poly.type
_entity_poly.pdbx_seq_one_letter_code
_entity_poly.pdbx_strand_id
1 'polypeptide(L)' 'MIKPMSTEFPRFLFRVKDAEIEREAKRMVEHFRIDDIEIRRDDTIKDAWLEDYERRRTIYGLEEIEDYLQKLVSGEL' A
#
# COMPACT_ATOMS: atom_id res chain seq x y z
N MET A 1 -17.02 18.81 -7.69
CA MET A 1 -16.60 18.82 -6.28
C MET A 1 -15.13 18.40 -6.27
N ILE A 2 -14.21 19.32 -5.97
CA ILE A 2 -12.77 19.02 -5.96
C ILE A 2 -12.45 18.57 -4.53
N LYS A 3 -12.02 17.31 -4.35
CA LYS A 3 -11.51 16.82 -3.05
C LYS A 3 -10.31 17.70 -2.68
N PRO A 4 -10.26 18.31 -1.48
CA PRO A 4 -9.07 19.06 -1.07
C PRO A 4 -7.87 18.11 -1.08
N MET A 5 -6.72 18.56 -1.62
CA MET A 5 -5.46 17.85 -1.43
C MET A 5 -5.16 17.85 0.07
N SER A 6 -5.27 16.69 0.70
CA SER A 6 -4.80 16.48 2.07
C SER A 6 -3.29 16.76 2.10
N THR A 7 -2.88 17.76 2.88
CA THR A 7 -1.48 18.09 3.18
C THR A 7 -0.78 17.06 4.08
N GLU A 8 -1.41 15.91 4.32
CA GLU A 8 -0.87 14.84 5.16
C GLU A 8 -0.14 13.83 4.28
N PHE A 9 1.11 13.55 4.66
CA PHE A 9 1.94 12.54 4.01
C PHE A 9 1.35 11.17 4.34
N PRO A 10 1.03 10.34 3.35
CA PRO A 10 0.33 9.09 3.60
C PRO A 10 1.19 8.16 4.46
N ARG A 11 0.59 7.44 5.41
CA ARG A 11 1.31 6.45 6.23
C ARG A 11 2.01 5.39 5.39
N PHE A 12 1.35 4.97 4.31
CA PHE A 12 1.84 3.89 3.47
C PHE A 12 2.28 4.38 2.08
N LEU A 13 3.41 3.85 1.60
CA LEU A 13 3.78 3.89 0.18
C LEU A 13 3.81 2.47 -0.37
N PHE A 14 2.88 2.17 -1.26
CA PHE A 14 2.78 0.89 -1.97
C PHE A 14 3.38 1.03 -3.36
N ARG A 15 4.62 0.61 -3.52
CA ARG A 15 5.30 0.57 -4.82
C ARG A 15 4.93 -0.69 -5.58
N VAL A 16 4.61 -0.54 -6.86
CA VAL A 16 4.20 -1.65 -7.74
C VAL A 16 4.97 -1.61 -9.05
N LYS A 17 5.40 -2.76 -9.56
CA LYS A 17 6.19 -2.86 -10.80
C LYS A 17 5.47 -2.29 -12.02
N ASP A 18 4.23 -2.74 -12.21
CA ASP A 18 3.49 -2.55 -13.45
C ASP A 18 1.99 -2.37 -13.20
N ALA A 19 1.24 -2.23 -14.29
CA ALA A 19 -0.20 -2.00 -14.25
C ALA A 19 -1.02 -3.23 -13.82
N GLU A 20 -0.46 -4.45 -13.89
CA GLU A 20 -1.12 -5.66 -13.38
C GLU A 20 -1.08 -5.67 -11.86
N ILE A 21 0.11 -5.50 -11.30
CA ILE A 21 0.30 -5.40 -9.85
C ILE A 21 -0.44 -4.19 -9.27
N GLU A 22 -0.45 -3.05 -9.97
CA GLU A 22 -1.22 -1.86 -9.54
C GLU A 22 -2.73 -2.17 -9.38
N ARG A 23 -3.31 -3.00 -10.25
CA ARG A 23 -4.72 -3.38 -10.15
C ARG A 23 -4.98 -4.23 -8.92
N GLU A 24 -4.10 -5.20 -8.64
CA GLU A 24 -4.24 -6.04 -7.45
C GLU A 24 -4.00 -5.24 -6.16
N ALA A 25 -3.00 -4.36 -6.14
CA ALA A 25 -2.78 -3.43 -5.02
C ALA A 25 -4.02 -2.55 -4.75
N LYS A 26 -4.66 -2.00 -5.79
CA LYS A 26 -5.90 -1.22 -5.63
C LYS A 26 -7.05 -2.04 -5.06
N ARG A 27 -7.25 -3.27 -5.53
CA ARG A 27 -8.27 -4.18 -4.99
C ARG A 27 -8.03 -4.49 -3.52
N MET A 28 -6.77 -4.76 -3.16
CA MET A 28 -6.36 -5.05 -1.78
C MET A 28 -6.62 -3.86 -0.85
N VAL A 29 -6.21 -2.66 -1.27
CA VAL A 29 -6.44 -1.41 -0.54
C VAL A 29 -7.94 -1.13 -0.35
N GLU A 30 -8.74 -1.31 -1.41
CA GLU A 30 -10.20 -1.16 -1.35
C GLU A 30 -10.84 -2.19 -0.42
N HIS A 31 -10.40 -3.46 -0.49
CA HIS A 31 -10.90 -4.55 0.34
C HIS A 31 -10.68 -4.28 1.83
N PHE A 32 -9.48 -3.82 2.20
CA PHE A 32 -9.13 -3.48 3.58
C PHE A 32 -9.55 -2.07 4.01
N ARG A 33 -10.14 -1.26 3.10
CA ARG A 33 -10.58 0.12 3.32
C ARG A 33 -9.47 1.01 3.89
N ILE A 34 -8.28 0.93 3.31
CA ILE A 34 -7.12 1.73 3.74
C ILE A 34 -7.08 3.02 2.93
N ASP A 35 -7.43 4.14 3.56
CA ASP A 35 -7.45 5.45 2.90
C ASP A 35 -6.09 6.18 2.94
N ASP A 36 -5.21 5.80 3.88
CA ASP A 36 -3.94 6.47 4.17
C ASP A 36 -2.75 5.82 3.43
N ILE A 37 -2.91 5.61 2.12
CA ILE A 37 -1.93 4.91 1.27
C ILE A 37 -1.78 5.57 -0.09
N GLU A 38 -0.53 5.74 -0.50
CA GLU A 38 -0.19 6.08 -1.88
C GLU A 38 0.24 4.83 -2.64
N ILE A 39 -0.39 4.55 -3.78
CA ILE A 39 0.07 3.52 -4.72
C ILE A 39 0.86 4.20 -5.83
N ARG A 40 2.11 3.78 -6.03
CA ARG A 40 3.02 4.38 -7.01
C ARG A 40 3.67 3.32 -7.88
N ARG A 41 3.59 3.48 -9.21
CA ARG A 41 4.34 2.63 -10.14
C ARG A 41 5.83 2.96 -10.09
N ASP A 42 6.65 1.91 -10.01
CA ASP A 42 8.11 1.98 -9.98
C ASP A 42 8.67 0.84 -10.84
N ASP A 43 9.16 1.15 -12.03
CA ASP A 43 9.66 0.13 -12.96
C ASP A 43 11.07 -0.37 -12.60
N THR A 44 11.66 0.11 -11.50
CA THR A 44 12.99 -0.31 -11.04
C THR A 44 12.92 -1.47 -10.04
N ILE A 45 11.76 -1.69 -9.41
CA ILE A 45 11.58 -2.80 -8.46
C ILE A 45 11.32 -4.13 -9.18
N LYS A 46 11.33 -5.24 -8.43
CA LYS A 46 11.06 -6.58 -8.99
C LYS A 46 9.56 -6.89 -9.08
N ASP A 47 8.79 -6.48 -8.07
CA ASP A 47 7.40 -6.88 -7.87
C ASP A 47 6.63 -5.78 -7.12
N ALA A 48 6.29 -5.96 -5.83
CA ALA A 48 5.56 -4.98 -5.04
C ALA A 48 6.16 -4.77 -3.65
N TRP A 49 6.28 -3.53 -3.17
CA TRP A 49 6.81 -3.18 -1.84
C TRP A 49 5.81 -2.30 -1.09
N LEU A 50 5.59 -2.55 0.20
CA LEU A 50 4.82 -1.66 1.08
C LEU A 50 5.76 -1.06 2.13
N GLU A 51 5.94 0.25 2.09
CA GLU A 51 6.61 1.01 3.15
C GLU A 51 5.56 1.46 4.17
N ASP A 52 5.70 1.07 5.44
CA ASP A 52 4.92 1.59 6.58
C ASP A 52 5.79 2.59 7.34
N TYR A 53 5.51 3.88 7.17
CA TYR A 53 6.32 4.94 7.76
C TYR A 53 6.16 5.04 9.28
N GLU A 54 5.00 4.68 9.84
CA GLU A 54 4.79 4.68 11.29
C GLU A 54 5.62 3.58 11.97
N ARG A 55 5.63 2.37 11.40
CA ARG A 55 6.37 1.22 11.94
C ARG A 55 7.81 1.11 11.45
N ARG A 56 8.25 2.00 10.54
CA ARG A 56 9.58 2.02 9.91
C ARG A 56 9.97 0.67 9.32
N ARG A 57 9.03 0.05 8.59
CA ARG A 57 9.19 -1.29 8.01
C ARG A 57 8.84 -1.30 6.54
N THR A 58 9.56 -2.10 5.76
CA THR A 58 9.21 -2.41 4.37
C THR A 58 8.84 -3.89 4.26
N ILE A 59 7.73 -4.16 3.58
CA ILE A 59 7.21 -5.50 3.28
C ILE A 59 7.34 -5.71 1.77
N TYR A 60 7.72 -6.92 1.35
CA TYR A 60 8.06 -7.23 -0.03
C TYR A 60 7.20 -8.39 -0.54
N GLY A 61 6.59 -8.24 -1.72
CA GLY A 61 5.72 -9.24 -2.35
C GLY A 61 4.25 -9.05 -1.99
N LEU A 62 3.35 -9.31 -2.94
CA LEU A 62 1.91 -9.09 -2.73
C LEU A 62 1.30 -9.94 -1.60
N GLU A 63 1.67 -11.22 -1.49
CA GLU A 63 1.17 -12.14 -0.45
C GLU A 63 1.51 -11.63 0.95
N GLU A 64 2.78 -11.24 1.15
CA GLU A 64 3.27 -10.76 2.44
C GLU A 64 2.67 -9.40 2.80
N ILE A 65 2.40 -8.58 1.79
CA ILE A 65 1.70 -7.31 1.96
C ILE A 65 0.23 -7.56 2.35
N GLU A 66 -0.45 -8.52 1.72
CA GLU A 66 -1.82 -8.88 2.06
C GLU A 66 -1.95 -9.36 3.51
N ASP A 67 -1.11 -10.32 3.93
CA ASP A 67 -1.07 -10.81 5.31
C ASP A 67 -0.75 -9.69 6.31
N TYR A 68 0.20 -8.82 5.96
CA TYR A 68 0.52 -7.66 6.80
C TYR A 68 -0.66 -6.70 6.97
N LEU A 69 -1.32 -6.33 5.86
CA LEU A 69 -2.49 -5.45 5.90
C LEU A 69 -3.65 -6.10 6.65
N GLN A 70 -3.87 -7.40 6.48
CA GLN A 70 -4.88 -8.15 7.23
C GLN A 70 -4.62 -8.09 8.74
N LYS A 71 -3.38 -8.38 9.18
CA LYS A 71 -3.00 -8.28 10.60
C LYS A 71 -3.12 -6.86 11.14
N LEU A 72 -2.82 -5.86 10.30
CA LEU A 72 -2.98 -4.46 10.68
C LEU A 72 -4.44 -4.15 10.99
N VAL A 73 -5.36 -4.49 10.07
CA VAL A 73 -6.78 -4.15 10.22
C VAL A 73 -7.47 -4.99 11.30
N SER A 74 -6.96 -6.19 11.61
CA SER A 74 -7.45 -7.01 12.72
C SER A 74 -6.89 -6.58 14.10
N GLY A 75 -5.91 -5.67 14.13
CA GLY A 75 -5.27 -5.21 15.37
C GLY A 75 -4.24 -6.19 15.95
N GLU A 76 -3.70 -7.09 15.13
CA GLU A 76 -2.71 -8.10 15.50
C GLU A 76 -1.25 -7.63 15.31
N LEU A 77 -1.04 -6.39 14.87
CA LEU A 77 0.29 -5.77 14.62
C LEU A 77 0.79 -4.81 15.70
#